data_AF-A0A2P4NYW4-F1
#
_entry.id   AF-A0A2P4NYW4-F1
#
_cell.length_a   1.000
_cell.length_b   1.000
_cell.length_c   1.000
_cell.angle_alpha   90.00
_cell.angle_beta   90.00
_cell.angle_gamma   90.00
#
_symmetry.space_group_name_H-M   'P 1'
#
loop_
_entity.id
_entity.type
_entity.pdbx_description
1 polymer ?
#
loop_
_entity_poly.entity_id
_entity_poly.type
_entity_poly.pdbx_seq_one_letter_code
_entity_poly.pdbx_strand_id
1 'polypeptide(L)'
;MSVTQIDLLMNSYFERTPTIEWSYVGFLEAMKPYLNSVQGPQDKQKSVWRKRFLTLLTNILVDEEDQKTQNDNSKTRFETATYLVQQQHPPEATRFLENVDLDRQLVTKKDIFDKKSQIEAWDVLCISRSQKAGEYVNEVKSRIMNQAEMARDEEAGTSSGHKHTEGATIPAKKSALEDPKKENSKKRPAEEAPSIITPAPNLRGRSPPPSYKSGDNSFDAEASTPSPVMFLRFVCHMM
;
A
#
# COMPACT_ATOMS: atom_id res chain seq x y z
N MET A 1 7.45 -18.63 -10.12
CA MET A 1 8.06 -19.51 -11.14
C MET A 1 9.16 -20.33 -10.50
N SER A 2 9.28 -21.61 -10.84
CA SER A 2 10.38 -22.44 -10.36
C SER A 2 11.69 -22.03 -11.04
N VAL A 3 12.82 -22.19 -10.35
CA VAL A 3 14.17 -21.91 -10.86
C VAL A 3 14.39 -22.58 -12.24
N THR A 4 13.81 -23.76 -12.43
CA THR A 4 13.87 -24.57 -13.65
C THR A 4 13.26 -23.91 -14.90
N GLN A 5 12.25 -23.04 -14.76
CA GLN A 5 11.66 -22.35 -15.92
C GLN A 5 12.56 -21.25 -16.47
N ILE A 6 13.23 -20.52 -15.58
CA ILE A 6 14.16 -19.46 -15.98
C ILE A 6 15.37 -20.08 -16.67
N ASP A 7 15.88 -21.20 -16.13
CA ASP A 7 17.03 -21.89 -16.72
C ASP A 7 16.72 -22.43 -18.13
N LEU A 8 15.52 -22.97 -18.36
CA LEU A 8 15.08 -23.41 -19.69
C LEU A 8 15.00 -22.24 -20.68
N LEU A 9 14.48 -21.09 -20.24
CA LEU A 9 14.41 -19.90 -21.08
C LEU A 9 15.80 -19.36 -21.41
N MET A 10 16.72 -19.36 -20.45
CA MET A 10 18.10 -18.94 -20.68
C MET A 10 18.81 -19.80 -21.73
N ASN A 11 18.59 -21.11 -21.72
CA ASN A 11 19.09 -22.00 -22.78
C ASN A 11 18.46 -21.67 -24.14
N SER A 12 17.15 -21.41 -24.17
CA SER A 12 16.44 -21.12 -25.41
C SER A 12 16.96 -19.90 -26.16
N TYR A 13 17.60 -18.94 -25.48
CA TYR A 13 18.26 -17.82 -26.14
C TYR A 13 19.38 -18.29 -27.09
N PHE A 14 20.22 -19.23 -26.67
CA PHE A 14 21.33 -19.74 -27.50
C PHE A 14 20.86 -20.75 -28.57
N GLU A 15 19.66 -21.27 -28.44
CA GLU A 15 19.03 -22.14 -29.46
C GLU A 15 18.31 -21.32 -30.54
N ARG A 16 17.68 -20.21 -30.17
CA ARG A 16 16.86 -19.39 -31.08
C ARG A 16 17.62 -18.26 -31.75
N THR A 17 18.64 -17.73 -31.09
CA THR A 17 19.42 -16.60 -31.59
C THR A 17 20.57 -17.11 -32.45
N PRO A 18 20.75 -16.59 -33.68
CA PRO A 18 21.92 -16.88 -34.50
C PRO A 18 23.22 -16.57 -33.74
N THR A 19 24.24 -17.41 -33.93
CA THR A 19 25.50 -17.31 -33.18
C THR A 19 26.17 -15.94 -33.30
N ILE A 20 26.11 -15.30 -34.47
CA ILE A 20 26.69 -13.98 -34.71
C ILE A 20 26.03 -12.86 -33.88
N GLU A 21 24.80 -13.06 -33.42
CA GLU A 21 24.04 -12.11 -32.62
C GLU A 21 24.19 -12.36 -31.12
N TRP A 22 24.91 -13.41 -30.72
CA TRP A 22 25.13 -13.71 -29.32
C TRP A 22 25.90 -12.58 -28.65
N SER A 23 25.25 -11.94 -27.69
CA SER A 23 25.86 -10.94 -26.84
C SER A 23 25.32 -11.04 -25.42
N TYR A 24 26.06 -10.47 -24.46
CA TYR A 24 25.56 -10.38 -23.09
C TYR A 24 24.36 -9.43 -23.00
N VAL A 25 24.33 -8.35 -23.78
CA VAL A 25 23.21 -7.40 -23.81
C VAL A 25 21.96 -8.06 -24.39
N GLY A 26 22.07 -8.76 -25.53
CA GLY A 26 20.95 -9.50 -26.12
C GLY A 26 20.40 -10.60 -25.20
N PHE A 27 21.29 -11.26 -24.45
CA PHE A 27 20.86 -12.20 -23.40
C PHE A 27 20.05 -11.48 -22.31
N LEU A 28 20.50 -10.32 -21.83
CA LEU A 28 19.77 -9.54 -20.83
C LEU A 28 18.43 -9.00 -21.36
N GLU A 29 18.36 -8.65 -22.64
CA GLU A 29 17.12 -8.25 -23.31
C GLU A 29 16.11 -9.40 -23.35
N ALA A 30 16.54 -10.59 -23.73
CA ALA A 30 15.69 -11.79 -23.70
C ALA A 30 15.18 -12.10 -22.28
N MET A 31 15.97 -11.78 -21.26
CA MET A 31 15.61 -11.97 -19.86
C MET A 31 14.91 -10.76 -19.21
N LYS A 32 14.66 -9.67 -19.94
CA LYS A 32 14.12 -8.42 -19.40
C LYS A 32 12.89 -8.58 -18.49
N PRO A 33 11.90 -9.43 -18.82
CA PRO A 33 10.73 -9.65 -17.94
C PRO A 33 11.10 -10.18 -16.54
N TYR A 34 12.21 -10.91 -16.42
CA TYR A 34 12.65 -11.59 -15.21
C TYR A 34 13.61 -10.74 -14.37
N LEU A 35 14.35 -9.82 -15.00
CA LEU A 35 15.21 -8.86 -14.32
C LEU A 35 14.43 -8.04 -13.28
N ASN A 36 13.16 -7.73 -13.58
CA ASN A 36 12.28 -6.95 -12.72
C ASN A 36 11.65 -7.75 -11.57
N SER A 37 11.68 -9.08 -11.62
CA SER A 37 11.01 -9.94 -10.65
C SER A 37 11.89 -10.30 -9.45
N VAL A 38 13.22 -10.14 -9.54
CA VAL A 38 14.13 -10.55 -8.47
C VAL A 38 14.20 -9.43 -7.42
N GLN A 39 13.89 -9.75 -6.17
CA GLN A 39 14.05 -8.84 -5.05
C GLN A 39 15.50 -8.93 -4.54
N GLY A 40 16.23 -7.80 -4.45
CA GLY A 40 17.54 -7.77 -3.79
C GLY A 40 18.46 -6.63 -4.22
N PRO A 41 19.64 -6.50 -3.58
CA PRO A 41 20.63 -5.48 -3.93
C PRO A 41 21.10 -5.62 -5.39
N GLN A 42 21.13 -4.50 -6.12
CA GLN A 42 21.39 -4.45 -7.56
C GLN A 42 22.74 -5.08 -7.93
N ASP A 43 23.80 -4.78 -7.19
CA ASP A 43 25.15 -5.30 -7.47
C ASP A 43 25.20 -6.84 -7.40
N LYS A 44 24.44 -7.42 -6.47
CA LYS A 44 24.30 -8.88 -6.37
C LYS A 44 23.61 -9.42 -7.62
N GLN A 45 22.55 -8.77 -8.11
CA GLN A 45 21.84 -9.20 -9.32
C GLN A 45 22.68 -9.09 -10.59
N LYS A 46 23.41 -7.98 -10.79
CA LYS A 46 24.34 -7.81 -11.92
C LYS A 46 25.32 -8.98 -11.98
N SER A 47 25.90 -9.33 -10.84
CA SER A 47 26.83 -10.46 -10.73
C SER A 47 26.17 -11.82 -10.99
N VAL A 48 24.91 -12.02 -10.56
CA VAL A 48 24.17 -13.27 -10.75
C VAL A 48 23.88 -13.52 -12.23
N TRP A 49 23.38 -12.51 -12.94
CA TRP A 49 23.08 -12.64 -14.37
C TRP A 49 24.34 -12.85 -15.21
N ARG A 50 25.43 -12.17 -14.85
CA ARG A 50 26.72 -12.38 -15.50
C ARG A 50 27.24 -13.80 -15.27
N LYS A 51 27.17 -14.31 -14.03
CA LYS A 51 27.56 -15.68 -13.72
C LYS A 51 26.74 -16.70 -14.50
N ARG A 52 25.41 -16.54 -14.53
CA ARG A 52 24.52 -17.42 -15.30
C ARG A 52 24.89 -17.45 -16.79
N PHE A 53 25.07 -16.27 -17.39
CA PHE A 53 25.50 -16.17 -18.78
C PHE A 53 26.82 -16.91 -19.05
N LEU A 54 27.83 -16.69 -18.20
CA LEU A 54 29.13 -17.35 -18.33
C LEU A 54 29.03 -18.87 -18.15
N THR A 55 28.27 -19.35 -17.16
CA THR A 55 28.04 -20.79 -16.95
C THR A 55 27.44 -21.44 -18.18
N LEU A 56 26.46 -20.80 -18.82
CA LEU A 56 25.83 -21.33 -20.04
C LEU A 56 26.81 -21.39 -21.20
N LEU A 57 27.63 -20.35 -21.39
CA LEU A 57 28.68 -20.38 -22.39
C LEU A 57 29.73 -21.46 -22.12
N THR A 58 30.15 -21.64 -20.86
CA THR A 58 31.09 -22.72 -20.49
C THR A 58 30.50 -24.08 -20.78
N ASN A 59 29.21 -24.31 -20.51
CA ASN A 59 28.56 -25.58 -20.84
C ASN A 59 28.55 -25.82 -22.36
N ILE A 60 28.23 -24.79 -23.17
CA ILE A 60 28.32 -24.88 -24.64
C ILE A 60 29.76 -25.22 -25.07
N LEU A 61 30.79 -24.65 -24.44
CA LEU A 61 32.18 -24.98 -24.76
C LEU A 61 32.51 -26.44 -24.49
N VAL A 62 32.01 -27.01 -23.39
CA VAL A 62 32.19 -28.43 -23.06
C VAL A 62 31.46 -29.31 -24.09
N ASP A 63 30.19 -29.01 -24.37
CA ASP A 63 29.37 -29.81 -25.29
C ASP A 63 29.90 -29.80 -26.74
N GLU A 64 30.46 -28.66 -27.17
CA GLU A 64 30.98 -28.48 -28.53
C GLU A 64 32.45 -28.95 -28.67
N GLU A 65 33.22 -29.04 -27.57
CA GLU A 65 34.58 -29.63 -27.59
C GLU A 65 34.53 -31.12 -27.95
N ASP A 66 33.52 -31.84 -27.48
CA ASP A 66 33.26 -33.25 -27.81
C ASP A 66 32.80 -33.45 -29.27
N GLN A 67 32.23 -32.41 -29.91
CA GLN A 67 31.65 -32.45 -31.27
C GLN A 67 32.48 -31.69 -32.33
N LYS A 68 33.65 -31.17 -31.94
CA LYS A 68 34.50 -30.22 -32.68
C LYS A 68 34.99 -30.71 -34.05
N THR A 69 34.81 -32.00 -34.35
CA THR A 69 35.28 -32.66 -35.57
C THR A 69 34.21 -32.89 -36.64
N GLN A 70 32.93 -32.51 -36.42
CA GLN A 70 31.83 -32.90 -37.32
C GLN A 70 31.02 -31.80 -38.03
N ASN A 71 31.06 -30.51 -37.63
CA ASN A 71 30.15 -29.49 -38.18
C ASN A 71 30.74 -28.06 -38.20
N ASP A 72 30.51 -27.30 -39.28
CA ASP A 72 30.90 -25.88 -39.36
C ASP A 72 30.15 -25.02 -38.32
N ASN A 73 28.91 -25.36 -38.00
CA ASN A 73 28.11 -24.63 -37.01
C ASN A 73 28.63 -24.80 -35.58
N SER A 74 29.07 -26.01 -35.20
CA SER A 74 29.66 -26.26 -33.87
C SER A 74 30.94 -25.46 -33.68
N LYS A 75 31.76 -25.39 -34.74
CA LYS A 75 32.97 -24.57 -34.76
C LYS A 75 32.66 -23.08 -34.53
N THR A 76 31.70 -22.51 -35.26
CA THR A 76 31.32 -21.09 -35.07
C THR A 76 30.78 -20.81 -33.67
N ARG A 77 29.96 -21.72 -33.12
CA ARG A 77 29.45 -21.63 -31.73
C ARG A 77 30.58 -21.66 -30.71
N PHE A 78 31.53 -22.58 -30.87
CA PHE A 78 32.69 -22.70 -30.00
C PHE A 78 33.57 -21.43 -30.02
N GLU A 79 33.90 -20.91 -31.22
CA GLU A 79 34.69 -19.69 -31.38
C GLU A 79 34.00 -18.47 -30.75
N THR A 80 32.70 -18.32 -31.00
CA THR A 80 31.91 -17.21 -30.47
C THR A 80 31.75 -17.29 -28.95
N ALA A 81 31.46 -18.48 -28.41
CA ALA A 81 31.36 -18.68 -26.96
C ALA A 81 32.69 -18.39 -26.28
N THR A 82 33.82 -18.83 -26.86
CA THR A 82 35.16 -18.55 -26.37
C THR A 82 35.42 -17.05 -26.30
N TYR A 83 35.07 -16.32 -27.36
CA TYR A 83 35.19 -14.87 -27.41
C TYR A 83 34.35 -14.18 -26.32
N LEU A 84 33.09 -14.57 -26.14
CA LEU A 84 32.18 -13.98 -25.16
C LEU A 84 32.56 -14.28 -23.70
N VAL A 85 33.16 -15.44 -23.42
CA VAL A 85 33.71 -15.79 -22.10
C VAL A 85 34.93 -14.91 -21.77
N GLN A 86 35.80 -14.68 -22.76
CA GLN A 86 36.98 -13.82 -22.60
C GLN A 86 36.64 -12.33 -22.53
N GLN A 87 35.51 -11.90 -23.10
CA GLN A 87 35.08 -10.51 -23.03
C GLN A 87 34.93 -10.04 -21.58
N GLN A 88 35.61 -8.94 -21.26
CA GLN A 88 35.42 -8.21 -20.02
C GLN A 88 34.07 -7.46 -20.03
N HIS A 89 33.58 -7.10 -18.84
CA HIS A 89 32.25 -6.54 -18.62
C HIS A 89 31.87 -5.42 -19.62
N PRO A 90 30.90 -5.64 -20.54
CA PRO A 90 30.54 -4.62 -21.53
C PRO A 90 29.93 -3.38 -20.83
N PRO A 91 30.42 -2.15 -21.08
CA PRO A 91 29.83 -0.94 -20.50
C PRO A 91 28.35 -0.75 -20.88
N GLU A 92 27.96 -1.23 -22.05
CA GLU A 92 26.59 -1.22 -22.54
C GLU A 92 25.65 -2.06 -21.66
N ALA A 93 26.09 -3.23 -21.21
CA ALA A 93 25.30 -4.08 -20.31
C ALA A 93 25.06 -3.42 -18.95
N THR A 94 26.05 -2.66 -18.46
CA THR A 94 25.89 -1.88 -17.22
C THR A 94 24.79 -0.82 -17.37
N ARG A 95 24.83 -0.03 -18.45
CA ARG A 95 23.79 0.97 -18.77
C ARG A 95 22.41 0.34 -18.94
N PHE A 96 22.35 -0.82 -19.61
CA PHE A 96 21.09 -1.56 -19.77
C PHE A 96 20.47 -1.93 -18.41
N LEU A 97 21.26 -2.53 -17.51
CA LEU A 97 20.80 -2.93 -16.19
C LEU A 97 20.40 -1.73 -15.31
N GLU A 98 21.07 -0.59 -15.47
CA GLU A 98 20.68 0.67 -14.83
C GLU A 98 19.35 1.19 -15.34
N ASN A 99 19.11 1.16 -16.66
CA ASN A 99 17.84 1.57 -17.23
C ASN A 99 16.67 0.69 -16.78
N VAL A 100 16.86 -0.63 -16.75
CA VAL A 100 15.87 -1.58 -16.24
C VAL A 100 15.55 -1.30 -14.76
N ASP A 101 16.56 -0.93 -13.98
CA ASP A 101 16.38 -0.54 -12.58
C ASP A 101 15.58 0.75 -12.43
N LEU A 102 15.90 1.76 -13.24
CA LEU A 102 15.16 3.04 -13.29
C LEU A 102 13.69 2.81 -13.65
N ASP A 103 13.41 2.00 -14.67
CA ASP A 103 12.04 1.64 -15.07
C ASP A 103 11.28 0.99 -13.89
N ARG A 104 11.91 0.05 -13.19
CA ARG A 104 11.32 -0.60 -12.00
C ARG A 104 11.03 0.41 -10.88
N GLN A 105 11.96 1.33 -10.63
CA GLN A 105 11.78 2.38 -9.63
C GLN A 105 10.65 3.34 -10.01
N LEU A 106 10.53 3.71 -11.29
CA LEU A 106 9.46 4.57 -11.79
C LEU A 106 8.09 3.92 -11.62
N VAL A 107 7.96 2.64 -11.98
CA VAL A 107 6.72 1.88 -11.76
C VAL A 107 6.34 1.85 -10.27
N THR A 108 7.32 1.57 -9.40
CA THR A 108 7.10 1.55 -7.95
C THR A 108 6.68 2.93 -7.41
N LYS A 109 7.36 4.00 -7.82
CA LYS A 109 7.04 5.37 -7.40
C LYS A 109 5.64 5.78 -7.85
N LYS A 110 5.25 5.41 -9.07
CA LYS A 110 3.91 5.66 -9.60
C LYS A 110 2.83 4.95 -8.78
N ASP A 111 3.01 3.66 -8.49
CA ASP A 111 2.07 2.89 -7.66
C ASP A 111 1.92 3.48 -6.24
N ILE A 112 3.02 3.90 -5.62
CA ILE A 112 3.00 4.57 -4.32
C ILE A 112 2.22 5.89 -4.41
N PHE A 113 2.48 6.69 -5.43
CA PHE A 113 1.78 7.95 -5.65
C PHE A 113 0.29 7.75 -5.83
N ASP A 114 -0.13 6.82 -6.69
CA ASP A 114 -1.53 6.51 -6.97
C ASP A 114 -2.26 6.06 -5.69
N LYS A 115 -1.65 5.16 -4.91
CA LYS A 115 -2.19 4.70 -3.62
C LYS A 115 -2.31 5.84 -2.61
N LYS A 116 -1.28 6.68 -2.51
CA LYS A 116 -1.27 7.83 -1.59
C LYS A 116 -2.36 8.83 -1.95
N SER A 117 -2.50 9.15 -3.24
CA SER A 117 -3.54 10.04 -3.74
C SER A 117 -4.94 9.51 -3.42
N GLN A 118 -5.17 8.20 -3.59
CA GLN A 118 -6.44 7.57 -3.21
C GLN A 118 -6.72 7.69 -1.71
N ILE A 119 -5.73 7.41 -0.85
CA ILE A 119 -5.88 7.54 0.60
C ILE A 119 -6.24 8.97 0.99
N GLU A 120 -5.52 9.96 0.45
CA GLU A 120 -5.78 11.37 0.72
C GLU A 120 -7.20 11.78 0.28
N ALA A 121 -7.67 11.30 -0.87
CA ALA A 121 -9.04 11.54 -1.32
C ALA A 121 -10.08 10.92 -0.38
N TRP A 122 -9.85 9.70 0.10
CA TRP A 122 -10.71 9.04 1.08
C TRP A 122 -10.75 9.76 2.42
N ASP A 123 -9.61 10.29 2.88
CA ASP A 123 -9.53 11.06 4.12
C ASP A 123 -10.36 12.34 4.05
N VAL A 124 -10.27 13.08 2.94
CA VAL A 124 -11.09 14.27 2.71
C VAL A 124 -12.58 13.93 2.76
N LEU A 125 -13.01 12.87 2.07
CA LEU A 125 -14.41 12.42 2.10
C LEU A 125 -14.86 12.03 3.53
N CYS A 126 -14.01 11.34 4.28
CA CYS A 126 -14.30 10.95 5.66
C CYS A 126 -14.47 12.17 6.58
N ILE A 127 -13.60 13.18 6.44
CA ILE A 127 -13.67 14.43 7.20
C ILE A 127 -14.97 15.16 6.87
N SER A 128 -15.26 15.39 5.58
CA SER A 128 -16.47 16.10 5.15
C SER A 128 -17.75 15.39 5.59
N ARG A 129 -17.79 14.05 5.48
CA ARG A 129 -18.94 13.26 5.97
C ARG A 129 -19.13 13.44 7.48
N SER A 130 -18.05 13.40 8.26
CA SER A 130 -18.11 13.53 9.71
C SER A 130 -18.57 14.94 10.14
N GLN A 131 -18.10 15.97 9.44
CA GLN A 131 -18.58 17.35 9.64
C GLN A 131 -20.08 17.47 9.34
N LYS A 132 -20.53 16.94 8.19
CA LYS A 132 -21.95 16.96 7.82
C LYS A 132 -22.84 16.21 8.82
N ALA A 133 -22.36 15.07 9.32
CA ALA A 133 -23.06 14.34 10.38
C ALA A 133 -23.15 15.16 11.68
N GLY A 134 -22.09 15.86 12.05
CA GLY A 134 -22.09 16.77 13.21
C GLY A 134 -23.09 17.91 13.06
N GLU A 135 -23.16 18.55 11.89
CA GLU A 135 -24.17 19.58 11.59
C GLU A 135 -25.59 19.04 11.76
N TYR A 136 -25.88 17.86 11.20
CA TYR A 136 -27.19 17.21 11.30
C TYR A 136 -27.58 16.91 12.75
N VAL A 137 -26.66 16.37 13.55
CA VAL A 137 -26.90 16.11 14.98
C VAL A 137 -27.22 17.41 15.73
N ASN A 138 -26.50 18.49 15.44
CA ASN A 138 -26.76 19.79 16.05
C ASN A 138 -28.13 20.35 15.64
N GLU A 139 -28.51 20.21 14.38
CA GLU A 139 -29.82 20.63 13.88
C GLU A 139 -30.96 19.88 14.58
N VAL A 140 -30.87 18.55 14.67
CA VAL A 140 -31.86 17.72 15.37
C VAL A 140 -31.96 18.13 16.84
N LYS A 141 -30.82 18.34 17.51
CA LYS A 141 -30.80 18.77 18.91
C LYS A 141 -31.51 20.12 19.11
N SER A 142 -31.28 21.09 18.21
CA SER A 142 -31.95 22.39 18.27
C SER A 142 -33.46 22.26 18.09
N ARG A 143 -33.92 21.43 17.14
CA ARG A 143 -35.36 21.18 16.92
C ARG A 143 -36.04 20.57 18.16
N ILE A 144 -35.40 19.60 18.80
CA ILE A 144 -35.93 18.96 20.03
C ILE A 144 -36.01 19.98 21.17
N MET A 145 -34.97 20.80 21.37
CA MET A 145 -34.97 21.84 22.40
C MET A 145 -36.08 22.86 22.19
N ASN A 146 -36.23 23.36 20.95
CA ASN A 146 -37.26 24.32 20.61
C ASN A 146 -38.68 23.74 20.81
N GLN A 147 -38.90 22.46 20.47
CA GLN A 147 -40.17 21.77 20.73
C GLN A 147 -40.45 21.62 22.23
N ALA A 148 -39.45 21.27 23.03
CA ALA A 148 -39.59 21.15 24.48
C ALA A 148 -39.86 22.50 25.16
N GLU A 149 -39.35 23.60 24.60
CA GLU A 149 -39.61 24.95 25.08
C GLU A 149 -41.06 25.38 24.76
N MET A 150 -41.51 25.22 23.51
CA MET A 150 -42.90 25.49 23.13
C MET A 150 -43.92 24.69 23.96
N ALA A 151 -43.63 23.42 24.27
CA ALA A 151 -44.49 22.60 25.12
C ALA A 151 -44.61 23.12 26.57
N ARG A 152 -43.55 23.74 27.11
CA ARG A 152 -43.60 24.35 28.46
C ARG A 152 -44.37 25.66 28.48
N ASP A 153 -44.27 26.44 27.41
CA ASP A 153 -44.98 27.71 27.29
C ASP A 153 -46.49 27.51 27.07
N GLU A 154 -46.89 26.42 26.38
CA GLU A 154 -48.30 26.04 26.26
C GLU A 154 -48.91 25.60 27.62
N GLU A 155 -48.18 24.84 28.44
CA GLU A 155 -48.67 24.45 29.78
C GLU A 155 -48.79 25.64 30.75
N ALA A 156 -47.93 26.66 30.62
CA ALA A 156 -47.99 27.89 31.40
C ALA A 156 -49.13 28.84 30.96
N GLY A 157 -49.66 28.70 29.74
CA GLY A 157 -50.75 29.51 29.18
C GLY A 157 -52.17 29.02 29.51
N THR A 158 -52.34 27.78 29.99
CA THR A 158 -53.66 27.18 30.27
C THR A 158 -54.09 27.14 31.74
N SER A 159 -53.48 27.95 32.61
CA SER A 159 -53.99 28.17 33.97
C SER A 159 -54.86 29.43 34.03
N SER A 160 -56.08 29.34 33.50
CA SER A 160 -57.16 30.27 33.82
C SER A 160 -58.44 29.46 34.03
N GLY A 161 -58.91 29.44 35.27
CA GLY A 161 -59.96 28.55 35.72
C GLY A 161 -61.33 28.84 35.15
N HIS A 162 -62.15 27.78 35.06
CA HIS A 162 -63.60 27.91 35.18
C HIS A 162 -64.20 26.66 35.84
N LYS A 163 -65.01 26.91 36.88
CA LYS A 163 -65.87 25.92 37.55
C LYS A 163 -67.17 25.70 36.74
N HIS A 164 -67.63 24.46 36.76
CA HIS A 164 -68.86 23.80 36.24
C HIS A 164 -70.14 24.67 36.01
N THR A 165 -71.01 24.40 35.01
CA THR A 165 -72.00 23.29 34.99
C THR A 165 -72.81 23.20 33.66
N GLU A 166 -73.13 21.94 33.24
CA GLU A 166 -74.32 21.40 32.51
C GLU A 166 -74.72 21.93 31.10
N GLY A 167 -75.12 21.16 30.07
CA GLY A 167 -75.38 19.72 29.83
C GLY A 167 -75.92 19.46 28.39
N ALA A 168 -75.87 18.19 27.92
CA ALA A 168 -76.46 17.56 26.70
C ALA A 168 -75.87 17.97 25.32
N THR A 169 -75.42 17.11 24.37
CA THR A 169 -75.83 15.75 23.93
C THR A 169 -74.68 15.05 23.14
N ILE A 170 -74.57 13.71 23.25
CA ILE A 170 -73.58 12.71 22.76
C ILE A 170 -73.89 12.30 21.27
N PRO A 171 -73.04 11.70 20.37
CA PRO A 171 -72.00 10.68 20.59
C PRO A 171 -70.70 10.69 19.73
N ALA A 172 -69.60 10.19 20.29
CA ALA A 172 -68.55 9.54 19.51
C ALA A 172 -68.17 8.20 20.15
N LYS A 173 -68.20 7.16 19.31
CA LYS A 173 -68.07 5.75 19.68
C LYS A 173 -66.61 5.37 19.99
N LYS A 174 -66.48 4.64 21.10
CA LYS A 174 -65.55 3.52 21.39
C LYS A 174 -64.05 3.75 21.26
N SER A 175 -63.42 3.93 22.42
CA SER A 175 -62.10 3.38 22.75
C SER A 175 -62.27 2.48 23.97
N ALA A 176 -62.06 1.16 23.81
CA ALA A 176 -61.78 0.25 24.92
C ALA A 176 -60.25 0.24 25.07
N LEU A 177 -59.64 0.73 26.15
CA LEU A 177 -59.51 0.10 27.48
C LEU A 177 -59.07 -1.36 27.41
N GLU A 178 -57.80 -1.63 27.69
CA GLU A 178 -57.39 -2.49 28.82
C GLU A 178 -55.87 -2.41 29.07
N ASP A 179 -55.54 -2.47 30.36
CA ASP A 179 -54.25 -2.34 31.03
C ASP A 179 -53.23 -3.46 30.76
N PRO A 180 -51.96 -3.26 31.14
CA PRO A 180 -50.90 -4.26 31.02
C PRO A 180 -50.72 -5.06 32.32
N LYS A 181 -50.90 -6.38 32.27
CA LYS A 181 -50.06 -7.34 33.03
C LYS A 181 -50.39 -8.80 32.68
N LYS A 182 -49.36 -9.53 32.23
CA LYS A 182 -49.05 -10.88 32.76
C LYS A 182 -47.66 -11.35 32.36
N GLU A 183 -46.79 -11.27 33.34
CA GLU A 183 -45.69 -12.18 33.67
C GLU A 183 -45.91 -13.63 33.22
N ASN A 184 -44.90 -14.25 32.60
CA ASN A 184 -44.60 -15.65 32.85
C ASN A 184 -43.09 -15.91 32.80
N SER A 185 -42.66 -16.65 33.81
CA SER A 185 -41.30 -17.00 34.18
C SER A 185 -40.77 -18.21 33.41
N LYS A 186 -39.46 -18.24 33.10
CA LYS A 186 -38.71 -19.50 33.09
C LYS A 186 -37.21 -19.32 33.40
N LYS A 187 -36.89 -19.63 34.66
CA LYS A 187 -35.66 -20.13 35.31
C LYS A 187 -34.28 -19.99 34.61
N ARG A 188 -33.34 -19.44 35.41
CA ARG A 188 -31.86 -19.53 35.32
C ARG A 188 -31.33 -20.98 35.44
N PRO A 189 -30.03 -21.19 35.18
CA PRO A 189 -29.08 -21.32 36.32
C PRO A 189 -27.85 -20.40 36.20
N ALA A 190 -27.46 -19.77 37.32
CA ALA A 190 -26.18 -19.90 38.05
C ALA A 190 -25.04 -19.07 37.41
N GLU A 191 -24.74 -17.87 37.89
CA GLU A 191 -23.92 -17.54 39.08
C GLU A 191 -22.46 -18.06 38.98
N GLU A 192 -21.57 -17.20 38.48
CA GLU A 192 -20.22 -16.99 39.01
C GLU A 192 -19.67 -15.63 38.50
N ALA A 193 -19.26 -14.76 39.42
CA ALA A 193 -18.39 -13.60 39.15
C ALA A 193 -16.94 -14.01 39.55
N PRO A 194 -15.84 -13.26 39.26
CA PRO A 194 -15.78 -11.87 38.82
C PRO A 194 -14.72 -11.55 37.72
N SER A 195 -14.68 -10.27 37.34
CA SER A 195 -13.71 -9.54 36.52
C SER A 195 -12.28 -10.11 36.43
N ILE A 196 -11.80 -10.33 35.21
CA ILE A 196 -10.36 -10.44 34.87
C ILE A 196 -10.00 -9.26 33.97
N ILE A 197 -9.41 -8.23 34.57
CA ILE A 197 -8.67 -7.18 33.87
C ILE A 197 -7.27 -7.75 33.64
N THR A 198 -6.89 -8.00 32.39
CA THR A 198 -5.52 -8.38 32.03
C THR A 198 -4.64 -7.13 32.09
N PRO A 199 -3.54 -7.09 32.87
CA PRO A 199 -2.61 -5.98 32.80
C PRO A 199 -1.66 -6.14 31.60
N ALA A 200 -1.24 -5.00 31.05
CA ALA A 200 -0.29 -4.93 29.94
C ALA A 200 1.06 -5.58 30.30
N PRO A 201 1.76 -6.22 29.34
CA PRO A 201 3.02 -6.91 29.60
C PRO A 201 4.12 -5.92 30.02
N ASN A 202 4.71 -6.19 31.19
CA ASN A 202 5.86 -5.47 31.76
C ASN A 202 7.10 -5.62 30.85
N LEU A 203 7.54 -4.52 30.23
CA LEU A 203 8.88 -4.42 29.62
C LEU A 203 9.91 -4.06 30.70
N ARG A 204 10.20 -4.99 31.60
CA ARG A 204 11.31 -4.87 32.56
C ARG A 204 12.55 -5.54 31.94
N GLY A 205 13.44 -4.73 31.36
CA GLY A 205 14.75 -5.25 30.90
C GLY A 205 15.45 -4.53 29.75
N ARG A 206 15.19 -3.24 29.48
CA ARG A 206 16.06 -2.47 28.58
C ARG A 206 16.99 -1.59 29.39
N SER A 207 18.29 -1.89 29.32
CA SER A 207 19.38 -1.02 29.77
C SER A 207 19.20 0.40 29.20
N PRO A 208 19.61 1.44 29.94
CA PRO A 208 19.54 2.81 29.42
C PRO A 208 20.44 2.95 28.19
N PRO A 209 20.06 3.77 27.20
CA PRO A 209 20.90 4.04 26.04
C PRO A 209 22.19 4.77 26.48
N PRO A 210 23.30 4.60 25.74
CA PRO A 210 24.56 5.26 26.08
C PRO A 210 24.38 6.79 26.01
N SER A 211 24.83 7.46 27.07
CA SER A 211 24.91 8.92 27.15
C SER A 211 25.91 9.42 26.10
N TYR A 212 25.38 10.06 25.04
CA TYR A 212 26.22 10.77 24.09
C TYR A 212 26.71 12.05 24.76
N LYS A 213 28.01 12.13 25.03
CA LYS A 213 28.64 13.41 25.34
C LYS A 213 28.49 14.32 24.12
N SER A 214 27.88 15.48 24.35
CA SER A 214 27.87 16.60 23.39
C SER A 214 29.31 17.02 23.16
N GLY A 215 29.86 16.64 22.01
CA GLY A 215 31.08 17.23 21.48
C GLY A 215 30.69 18.48 20.72
N ASP A 216 31.22 19.62 21.16
CA ASP A 216 31.11 20.92 20.50
C ASP A 216 31.66 20.83 19.08
N ASN A 217 30.76 20.75 18.10
CA ASN A 217 31.08 20.94 16.70
C ASN A 217 30.31 22.16 16.20
N SER A 218 30.97 23.31 16.29
CA SER A 218 30.69 24.50 15.50
C SER A 218 30.70 24.12 14.02
N PHE A 219 29.54 24.16 13.37
CA PHE A 219 29.44 24.11 11.91
C PHE A 219 28.61 25.30 11.47
N ASP A 220 29.29 26.26 10.83
CA ASP A 220 28.72 27.49 10.31
C ASP A 220 27.57 27.21 9.35
N ALA A 221 26.41 27.82 9.62
CA ALA A 221 25.27 27.82 8.74
C ALA A 221 25.35 29.03 7.82
N GLU A 222 25.93 28.87 6.62
CA GLU A 222 25.61 29.78 5.52
C GLU A 222 24.27 29.37 4.88
N ALA A 223 23.33 30.29 4.98
CA ALA A 223 21.99 30.19 4.46
C ALA A 223 21.97 30.33 2.92
N SER A 224 21.27 29.41 2.25
CA SER A 224 20.60 29.75 0.98
C SER A 224 19.39 28.85 0.77
N THR A 225 18.24 29.31 1.24
CA THR A 225 16.92 28.75 0.94
C THR A 225 16.37 29.43 -0.32
N PRO A 226 15.93 28.71 -1.36
CA PRO A 226 15.10 29.29 -2.39
C PRO A 226 13.65 29.43 -1.87
N SER A 227 13.09 30.62 -2.07
CA SER A 227 11.79 31.07 -1.57
C SER A 227 10.60 30.24 -2.11
N PRO A 228 9.59 29.90 -1.28
CA PRO A 228 8.44 29.04 -1.63
C PRO A 228 7.41 29.66 -2.58
N VAL A 229 7.63 30.87 -3.10
CA VAL A 229 6.63 31.62 -3.89
C VAL A 229 6.59 31.22 -5.37
N MET A 230 7.59 30.46 -5.86
CA MET A 230 7.65 30.05 -7.27
C MET A 230 6.80 28.80 -7.61
N PHE A 231 6.41 27.99 -6.62
CA PHE A 231 5.63 26.77 -6.87
C PHE A 231 4.14 27.04 -7.14
N LEU A 232 3.60 28.16 -6.65
CA LEU A 232 2.19 28.52 -6.82
C LEU A 232 1.88 29.13 -8.20
N ARG A 233 2.88 29.55 -8.98
CA ARG A 233 2.63 30.12 -10.32
C ARG A 233 2.48 29.10 -11.44
N PHE A 234 2.88 27.84 -11.24
CA PHE A 234 2.80 26.83 -12.29
C PHE A 234 1.46 26.08 -12.33
N VAL A 235 0.70 26.04 -11.23
CA VAL A 235 -0.55 25.28 -11.14
C VAL A 235 -1.76 26.06 -11.69
N CYS A 236 -1.70 27.40 -11.75
CA CYS A 236 -2.82 28.22 -12.22
C CYS A 236 -2.84 28.52 -13.73
N HIS A 237 -2.00 27.88 -14.56
CA HIS A 237 -1.98 28.12 -16.02
C HIS A 237 -2.38 26.91 -16.87
N MET A 238 -2.91 25.85 -16.25
CA MET A 238 -3.38 24.63 -16.94
C MET A 238 -4.82 24.23 -16.56
N MET A 239 -5.66 25.20 -16.18
CA MET A 239 -7.12 25.02 -16.13
C MET A 239 -7.82 26.04 -17.01
#